data_AF-A0A2H9LH05-F1
#
_entry.id   AF-A0A2H9LH05-F1
#
_cell.length_a   1.000
_cell.length_b   1.000
_cell.length_c   1.000
_cell.angle_alpha   90.00
_cell.angle_beta   90.00
_cell.angle_gamma   90.00
#
_symmetry.space_group_name_H-M   'P 1'
#
loop_
_entity.id
_entity.type
_entity.pdbx_description
1 polymer ?
#
loop_
_entity_poly.entity_id
_entity_poly.type
_entity_poly.pdbx_seq_one_letter_code
_entity_poly.pdbx_strand_id
1 'polypeptide(L)'
;MAYLVTNERGRKEFESMLEAEDFLKQSPNSRVYEIDNFGNPLKLSEDDIAIRIRNEKRAKGLLKEQPLEKRPLPEIPIQAPISSEAPKKEEKPEEKKEMSPLIKYGLIAIAVAIVIIVIIFMIVPLFQQLLKVYNSV
;
A
#
# COMPACT_ATOMS: atom_id res chain seq x y z
N MET A 1 -3.94 -3.13 2.95
CA MET A 1 -3.73 -2.41 1.68
C MET A 1 -5.11 -2.11 1.12
N ALA A 2 -5.43 -0.85 0.83
CA ALA A 2 -6.72 -0.49 0.24
C ALA A 2 -6.51 0.10 -1.16
N TYR A 3 -7.51 -0.03 -2.03
CA TYR A 3 -7.48 0.48 -3.40
C TYR A 3 -8.58 1.51 -3.58
N LEU A 4 -8.20 2.68 -4.06
CA LEU A 4 -9.10 3.77 -4.39
C LEU A 4 -9.30 3.81 -5.90
N VAL A 5 -10.53 3.61 -6.36
CA VAL A 5 -10.90 3.80 -7.76
C VAL A 5 -11.64 5.12 -7.91
N THR A 6 -11.19 5.96 -8.84
CA THR A 6 -11.82 7.25 -9.13
C THR A 6 -12.28 7.30 -10.58
N ASN A 7 -13.49 7.80 -10.82
CA ASN A 7 -14.05 8.03 -12.15
C ASN A 7 -14.87 9.33 -12.16
N GLU A 8 -15.54 9.62 -13.28
CA GLU A 8 -16.38 10.83 -13.42
C GLU A 8 -17.58 10.85 -12.45
N ARG A 9 -18.00 9.69 -11.95
CA ARG A 9 -19.13 9.55 -11.02
C ARG A 9 -18.71 9.69 -9.54
N GLY A 10 -17.41 9.67 -9.25
CA GLY A 10 -16.90 9.85 -7.90
C GLY A 10 -15.73 8.93 -7.56
N ARG A 11 -15.55 8.70 -6.27
CA ARG A 11 -14.45 7.91 -5.70
C ARG A 11 -15.03 6.74 -4.90
N LYS A 12 -14.47 5.55 -5.04
CA LYS A 12 -14.87 4.36 -4.29
C LYS A 12 -13.64 3.59 -3.82
N GLU A 13 -13.65 3.22 -2.55
CA GLU A 13 -12.59 2.43 -1.92
C GLU A 13 -12.96 0.95 -1.91
N PHE A 14 -11.94 0.11 -2.06
CA PHE A 14 -12.02 -1.35 -2.07
C PHE A 14 -10.93 -1.92 -1.18
N GLU A 15 -11.26 -2.98 -0.45
CA GLU A 15 -10.31 -3.65 0.43
C GLU A 15 -9.37 -4.59 -0.34
N SER A 16 -9.77 -5.00 -1.56
CA SER A 16 -8.98 -5.87 -2.41
C SER A 16 -8.95 -5.43 -3.88
N MET A 17 -7.85 -5.75 -4.58
CA MET A 17 -7.70 -5.39 -5.99
C MET A 17 -8.66 -6.22 -6.85
N LEU A 18 -8.97 -7.43 -6.38
CA LEU A 18 -9.94 -8.31 -7.00
C LEU A 18 -11.37 -7.72 -6.96
N GLU A 19 -11.76 -7.10 -5.85
CA GLU A 19 -13.06 -6.39 -5.78
C GLU A 19 -13.08 -5.15 -6.67
N ALA A 20 -11.95 -4.44 -6.75
CA ALA A 20 -11.82 -3.31 -7.66
C ALA A 20 -11.91 -3.74 -9.13
N GLU A 21 -11.46 -4.94 -9.49
CA GLU A 21 -11.49 -5.47 -10.86
C GLU A 21 -12.91 -5.45 -11.46
N ASP A 22 -13.92 -5.92 -10.72
CA ASP A 22 -15.28 -5.98 -11.22
C ASP A 22 -15.88 -4.59 -11.45
N PHE A 23 -15.48 -3.61 -10.64
CA PHE A 23 -15.83 -2.21 -10.84
C PHE A 23 -15.11 -1.61 -12.06
N LEU A 24 -13.85 -1.96 -12.30
CA LEU A 24 -13.06 -1.50 -13.44
C LEU A 24 -13.61 -2.00 -14.77
N LYS A 25 -14.11 -3.24 -14.82
CA LYS A 25 -14.80 -3.78 -16.01
C LYS A 25 -16.05 -2.97 -16.37
N GLN A 26 -16.76 -2.43 -15.38
CA GLN A 26 -17.95 -1.62 -15.59
C GLN A 26 -17.62 -0.15 -15.92
N SER A 27 -16.40 0.31 -15.63
CA SER A 27 -15.98 1.70 -15.79
C SER A 27 -14.55 1.77 -16.32
N PRO A 28 -14.32 1.54 -17.63
CA PRO A 28 -12.98 1.43 -18.22
C PRO A 28 -12.14 2.71 -18.15
N ASN A 29 -12.77 3.88 -18.00
CA ASN A 29 -12.08 5.17 -17.86
C ASN A 29 -11.70 5.51 -16.39
N SER A 30 -11.76 4.54 -15.49
CA SER A 30 -11.44 4.77 -14.08
C SER A 30 -9.94 4.75 -13.83
N ARG A 31 -9.47 5.60 -12.92
CA ARG A 31 -8.09 5.60 -12.42
C ARG A 31 -8.04 4.84 -11.11
N VAL A 32 -7.06 3.95 -10.97
CA VAL A 32 -6.84 3.19 -9.74
C VAL A 32 -5.63 3.75 -9.01
N TYR A 33 -5.80 3.89 -7.71
CA TYR A 33 -4.76 4.26 -6.78
C TYR A 33 -4.70 3.20 -5.69
N GLU A 34 -3.50 2.89 -5.24
CA GLU A 34 -3.25 2.16 -4.02
C GLU A 34 -3.10 3.16 -2.88
N ILE A 35 -3.72 2.92 -1.74
CA ILE A 35 -3.50 3.74 -0.55
C ILE A 35 -2.33 3.14 0.23
N ASP A 36 -1.24 3.90 0.33
CA ASP A 36 -0.09 3.52 1.14
C ASP A 36 -0.44 3.52 2.65
N ASN A 37 0.48 3.07 3.49
CA ASN A 37 0.27 3.03 4.95
C ASN A 37 0.13 4.42 5.60
N PHE A 38 0.36 5.50 4.85
CA PHE A 38 0.25 6.89 5.27
C PHE A 38 -1.01 7.58 4.74
N GLY A 39 -1.86 6.86 3.99
CA GLY A 39 -3.08 7.41 3.41
C GLY A 39 -2.89 8.12 2.07
N ASN A 40 -1.70 8.07 1.46
CA ASN A 40 -1.45 8.72 0.17
C ASN A 40 -1.90 7.81 -0.98
N PRO A 41 -2.63 8.36 -1.98
CA PRO A 41 -2.99 7.62 -3.17
C PRO A 41 -1.78 7.51 -4.12
N LEU A 42 -1.22 6.32 -4.24
CA LEU A 42 -0.21 5.95 -5.22
C LEU A 42 -0.88 5.50 -6.51
N LYS A 43 -0.71 6.26 -7.59
CA LYS A 43 -1.29 5.90 -8.89
C LYS A 43 -0.69 4.60 -9.40
N LEU A 44 -1.53 3.64 -9.75
CA LEU A 44 -1.10 2.38 -10.37
C LEU A 44 -1.14 2.51 -11.89
N SER A 45 -0.15 1.92 -12.57
CA SER A 45 -0.22 1.73 -14.02
C SER A 45 -1.18 0.59 -14.37
N GLU A 46 -1.64 0.54 -15.62
CA GLU A 46 -2.51 -0.54 -16.11
C GLU A 46 -1.82 -1.92 -16.02
N ASP A 47 -0.51 -1.96 -16.26
CA ASP A 47 0.30 -3.17 -16.13
C ASP A 47 0.39 -3.63 -14.66
N ASP A 48 0.62 -2.70 -13.72
CA ASP A 48 0.66 -3.01 -12.28
C ASP A 48 -0.67 -3.55 -11.78
N ILE A 49 -1.77 -2.96 -12.26
CA ILE A 49 -3.14 -3.40 -11.99
C ILE A 49 -3.32 -4.85 -12.43
N ALA A 50 -2.93 -5.18 -13.66
CA ALA A 50 -3.06 -6.53 -14.21
C ALA A 50 -2.19 -7.56 -13.44
N ILE A 51 -0.97 -7.19 -13.07
CA ILE A 51 -0.06 -8.04 -12.29
C ILE A 51 -0.65 -8.31 -10.90
N ARG A 52 -1.15 -7.29 -10.21
CA ARG A 52 -1.73 -7.43 -8.86
C ARG A 52 -2.98 -8.29 -8.87
N ILE A 53 -3.90 -8.08 -9.81
CA ILE A 53 -5.08 -8.92 -9.98
C ILE A 53 -4.68 -10.38 -10.17
N ARG A 54 -3.68 -10.65 -11.01
CA ARG A 54 -3.17 -12.01 -11.24
C ARG A 54 -2.59 -12.62 -9.97
N ASN A 55 -1.77 -11.88 -9.23
CA ASN A 55 -1.18 -12.34 -7.98
C ASN A 55 -2.23 -12.62 -6.91
N GLU A 56 -3.23 -11.75 -6.78
CA GLU A 56 -4.30 -11.91 -5.80
C GLU A 56 -5.20 -13.10 -6.13
N LYS A 57 -5.57 -13.29 -7.41
CA LYS A 57 -6.29 -14.48 -7.86
C LYS A 57 -5.50 -15.76 -7.62
N ARG A 58 -4.17 -15.72 -7.79
CA ARG A 58 -3.28 -16.86 -7.50
C ARG A 58 -3.26 -17.17 -6.00
N ALA A 59 -3.11 -16.15 -5.16
CA ALA A 59 -3.14 -16.30 -3.70
C ALA A 59 -4.49 -16.83 -3.20
N LYS A 60 -5.61 -16.42 -3.82
CA LYS A 60 -6.96 -16.93 -3.56
C LYS A 60 -7.25 -18.29 -4.20
N GLY A 61 -6.30 -18.90 -4.92
CA GLY A 61 -6.46 -20.19 -5.58
C GLY A 61 -7.45 -20.19 -6.76
N LEU A 62 -7.85 -19.01 -7.24
CA LEU A 62 -8.84 -18.83 -8.32
C LEU A 62 -8.21 -18.98 -9.71
N LEU A 63 -6.89 -18.86 -9.83
CA LEU A 63 -6.16 -19.18 -11.04
C LEU A 63 -5.58 -20.59 -10.94
N LYS A 64 -6.07 -21.49 -11.80
CA LYS A 64 -5.35 -22.72 -12.10
C LYS A 64 -4.04 -22.31 -12.74
N GLU A 65 -2.93 -22.69 -12.12
CA GLU A 65 -1.62 -22.56 -12.75
C GLU A 65 -1.67 -23.28 -14.10
N GLN A 66 -1.69 -22.54 -15.21
CA GLN A 66 -1.10 -23.10 -16.41
C GLN A 66 0.40 -23.10 -16.12
N PRO A 67 1.03 -24.28 -16.00
CA PRO A 67 2.48 -24.32 -15.93
C PRO A 67 2.99 -23.57 -17.17
N LEU A 68 4.00 -22.72 -17.02
CA LEU A 68 4.75 -22.25 -18.18
C LEU A 68 5.16 -23.50 -18.94
N GLU A 69 4.52 -23.76 -20.09
CA GLU A 69 5.03 -24.72 -21.04
C GLU A 69 6.48 -24.31 -21.25
N LYS A 70 7.38 -25.18 -20.78
CA LYS A 70 8.81 -25.03 -20.94
C LYS A 70 9.03 -24.90 -22.43
N ARG A 71 9.19 -23.68 -22.94
CA ARG A 71 9.91 -23.51 -24.20
C ARG A 71 11.24 -24.20 -23.94
N PRO A 72 11.59 -25.27 -24.68
CA PRO A 72 12.85 -25.95 -24.45
C PRO A 72 13.94 -24.89 -24.55
N LEU A 73 14.70 -24.74 -23.45
CA LEU A 73 15.88 -23.89 -23.45
C LEU A 73 16.77 -24.43 -24.58
N PRO A 74 17.22 -23.60 -25.54
CA PRO A 74 18.21 -24.05 -26.50
C PRO A 74 19.39 -24.61 -25.71
N GLU A 75 19.82 -25.83 -26.06
CA GLU A 75 20.96 -26.50 -25.45
C GLU A 75 22.21 -25.66 -25.68
N ILE A 76 22.57 -24.83 -24.69
CA ILE A 76 23.86 -24.16 -24.66
C ILE A 76 24.88 -25.23 -24.27
N PRO A 77 25.93 -25.49 -25.07
CA PRO A 77 26.92 -26.51 -24.75
C PRO A 77 27.65 -26.13 -23.45
N ILE A 78 27.42 -26.93 -22.41
CA ILE A 78 28.05 -26.82 -21.09
C ILE A 78 29.50 -27.31 -21.21
N GLN A 79 30.46 -26.40 -21.24
CA GLN A 79 31.84 -26.75 -20.90
C GLN A 79 31.97 -26.81 -19.37
N ALA A 80 32.27 -28.00 -18.86
CA ALA A 80 32.68 -28.25 -17.50
C ALA A 80 34.18 -27.86 -17.30
N PRO A 81 34.76 -28.07 -16.11
CA PRO A 81 34.75 -27.18 -14.95
C PRO A 81 36.17 -26.67 -14.64
N ILE A 82 36.31 -25.50 -14.01
CA ILE A 82 37.60 -25.06 -13.47
C ILE A 82 37.46 -24.74 -11.97
N SER A 83 38.04 -25.64 -11.19
CA SER A 83 38.83 -25.43 -9.97
C SER A 83 38.29 -24.51 -8.87
N SER A 84 37.90 -25.16 -7.77
CA SER A 84 38.48 -24.99 -6.43
C SER A 84 39.20 -23.66 -6.12
N GLU A 85 38.56 -22.80 -5.32
CA GLU A 85 39.26 -22.09 -4.25
C GLU A 85 38.33 -21.83 -3.05
N ALA A 86 38.86 -22.03 -1.85
CA ALA A 86 38.17 -22.06 -0.57
C ALA A 86 37.72 -20.66 -0.08
N PRO A 87 36.65 -20.56 0.74
CA PRO A 87 36.09 -19.28 1.13
C PRO A 87 36.93 -18.63 2.24
N LYS A 88 37.55 -17.48 1.94
CA LYS A 88 38.04 -16.56 2.98
C LYS A 88 36.85 -15.81 3.59
N LYS A 89 36.66 -16.07 4.87
CA LYS A 89 35.92 -15.30 5.87
C LYS A 89 35.91 -13.79 5.54
N GLU A 90 34.74 -13.30 5.17
CA GLU A 90 34.45 -11.87 5.03
C GLU A 90 33.87 -11.39 6.37
N GLU A 91 34.69 -10.68 7.14
CA GLU A 91 34.33 -10.08 8.43
C GLU A 91 33.67 -8.72 8.15
N LYS A 92 32.33 -8.68 8.20
CA LYS A 92 31.55 -7.44 8.06
C LYS A 92 31.67 -6.57 9.32
N PRO A 93 31.78 -5.23 9.17
CA PRO A 93 31.90 -4.30 10.28
C PRO A 93 30.58 -4.11 11.04
N GLU A 94 30.73 -3.73 12.31
CA GLU A 94 29.71 -3.47 13.31
C GLU A 94 28.48 -2.69 12.81
N GLU A 95 27.30 -3.29 12.97
CA GLU A 95 26.01 -2.65 12.75
C GLU A 95 25.64 -1.80 13.99
N LYS A 96 25.90 -0.49 13.93
CA LYS A 96 25.34 0.49 14.88
C LYS A 96 23.81 0.45 14.77
N LYS A 97 23.15 0.09 15.88
CA LYS A 97 21.70 0.20 16.05
C LYS A 97 21.25 1.68 15.91
N GLU A 98 20.93 2.11 14.70
CA GLU A 98 20.15 3.33 14.49
C GLU A 98 18.70 3.11 14.94
N MET A 99 18.19 3.98 15.81
CA MET A 99 16.76 3.99 16.15
C MET A 99 15.95 4.36 14.91
N SER A 100 15.16 3.41 14.40
CA SER A 100 14.28 3.63 13.24
C SER A 100 13.42 4.89 13.43
N PRO A 101 13.43 5.84 12.47
CA PRO A 101 12.71 7.12 12.56
C PRO A 101 11.19 6.96 12.72
N LEU A 102 10.64 5.80 12.37
CA LEU A 102 9.22 5.44 12.53
C LEU A 102 8.69 5.64 13.96
N ILE A 103 9.49 5.34 15.00
CA ILE A 103 9.05 5.43 16.40
C ILE A 103 8.90 6.90 16.85
N LYS A 104 9.79 7.78 16.36
CA LYS A 104 9.75 9.22 16.69
C LYS A 104 8.54 9.91 16.06
N TYR A 105 8.25 9.63 14.79
CA TYR A 105 7.09 10.22 14.10
C TYR A 105 5.76 9.69 14.66
N GLY A 106 5.70 8.42 15.09
CA GLY A 106 4.51 7.85 15.72
C GLY A 106 4.15 8.56 17.03
N LEU A 107 5.12 8.82 17.91
CA LEU A 107 4.88 9.53 19.17
C LEU A 107 4.46 10.98 18.96
N ILE A 108 5.02 11.67 17.96
CA ILE A 108 4.65 13.05 17.61
C ILE A 108 3.20 13.09 17.11
N ALA A 109 2.79 12.15 16.25
CA ALA A 109 1.41 12.09 15.74
C ALA A 109 0.39 11.89 16.86
N ILE A 110 0.69 11.02 17.84
CA ILE A 110 -0.17 10.79 19.01
C ILE A 110 -0.30 12.06 19.85
N ALA A 111 0.81 12.77 20.12
CA ALA A 111 0.79 14.00 20.89
C ALA A 111 -0.05 15.10 20.20
N VAL A 112 0.09 15.26 18.88
CA VAL A 112 -0.69 16.24 18.10
C VAL A 112 -2.19 15.91 18.12
N ALA A 113 -2.56 14.63 17.99
CA ALA A 113 -3.95 14.19 18.05
C ALA A 113 -4.59 14.51 19.42
N ILE A 114 -3.88 14.28 20.52
CA ILE A 114 -4.37 14.60 21.87
C ILE A 114 -4.61 16.11 22.02
N VAL A 115 -3.70 16.95 21.54
CA VAL A 115 -3.84 18.42 21.59
C VAL A 115 -5.08 18.86 20.80
N ILE A 116 -5.29 18.32 19.60
CA ILE A 116 -6.47 18.65 18.77
C ILE A 116 -7.77 18.26 19.49
N ILE A 117 -7.83 17.07 20.09
CA ILE A 117 -9.01 16.62 20.82
C ILE A 117 -9.31 17.57 21.99
N VAL A 118 -8.30 17.96 22.77
CA VAL A 118 -8.48 18.91 23.88
C VAL A 118 -9.02 20.26 23.39
N ILE A 119 -8.47 20.79 22.29
CA ILE A 119 -8.93 22.06 21.71
C ILE A 119 -10.40 21.97 21.28
N ILE A 120 -10.81 20.87 20.61
CA ILE A 120 -12.20 20.66 20.19
C ILE A 120 -13.13 20.64 21.41
N PHE A 121 -12.75 19.93 22.47
CA PHE A 121 -13.53 19.87 23.71
C PHE A 121 -13.69 21.22 24.41
N MET A 122 -12.75 22.17 24.24
CA MET A 122 -12.90 23.53 24.76
C MET A 122 -13.76 24.43 23.86
N ILE A 123 -13.65 24.30 22.54
CA ILE A 123 -14.34 25.18 21.58
C ILE A 123 -15.82 24.82 21.45
N VAL A 124 -16.16 23.53 21.38
CA VAL A 124 -17.55 23.05 21.21
C VAL A 124 -18.51 23.63 22.26
N PRO A 125 -18.24 23.57 23.58
CA PRO A 125 -19.15 24.15 24.58
C PRO A 125 -19.23 25.67 24.49
N LEU A 126 -18.14 26.36 24.13
CA LEU A 126 -18.14 27.81 23.88
C LEU A 126 -19.11 28.16 22.74
N PHE A 127 -19.05 27.40 21.66
CA PHE A 127 -19.91 27.59 20.50
C PHE A 127 -21.37 27.28 20.83
N GLN A 128 -21.63 26.24 21.64
CA GLN A 128 -22.97 25.93 22.13
C GLN A 128 -23.54 27.05 23.00
N GLN A 129 -22.73 27.67 23.87
CA GLN A 129 -23.17 28.80 24.68
C GLN A 129 -23.49 30.02 23.82
N LEU A 130 -22.64 30.34 22.83
CA LEU A 130 -22.90 31.42 21.88
C LEU A 130 -24.20 31.19 21.08
N LEU A 131 -24.41 29.97 20.59
CA LEU A 131 -25.64 29.60 19.88
C LEU A 131 -26.87 29.74 20.77
N LYS A 132 -26.76 29.36 22.05
CA LYS A 132 -27.84 29.49 23.03
C LYS A 132 -28.19 30.94 23.32
N VAL A 133 -27.19 31.83 23.39
CA VAL A 133 -27.40 33.28 23.53
C VAL A 133 -28.09 33.85 22.29
N TYR A 134 -27.61 33.50 21.09
CA TYR A 134 -28.21 33.98 19.84
C TYR A 134 -29.68 33.56 19.67
N ASN A 135 -30.03 32.34 20.08
CA ASN A 135 -31.41 31.85 20.01
C ASN A 135 -32.34 32.45 21.09
N SER A 136 -31.78 33.10 22.12
CA SER A 136 -32.52 33.71 23.22
C SER A 136 -32.73 35.22 23.05
N VAL A 137 -32.04 35.83 22.09
CA VAL A 137 -32.20 37.23 21.65
C VAL A 137 -33.15 37.25 20.45
#